data_AF-A0AAV5ZHG0-F1
#
_entry.id   AF-A0AAV5ZHG0-F1
#
_cell.length_a   1.000
_cell.length_b   1.000
_cell.length_c   1.000
_cell.angle_alpha   90.00
_cell.angle_beta   90.00
_cell.angle_gamma   90.00
#
_symmetry.space_group_name_H-M   'P 1'
#
loop_
_entity.id
_entity.type
_entity.pdbx_description
1 polymer ?
#
loop_
_entity_poly.entity_id
_entity_poly.type
_entity_poly.pdbx_seq_one_letter_code
_entity_poly.pdbx_strand_id
1 'polypeptide(L)'
;MHRQTVVSNSTPVPAQAPVTWIGEPPADEEPRVVWQTLTDERVSGYAALVERVAERLFRRDLESVGAVADIGFFQPFYLAHARRLIAALDGTLLRVGRPA
;
A
#
# COMPACT_ATOMS: atom_id res chain seq x y z
N MET A 1 18.05 1.18 -32.15
CA MET A 1 17.19 1.71 -31.06
C MET A 1 17.20 0.69 -29.93
N HIS A 2 18.05 0.87 -28.92
CA HIS A 2 18.14 -0.05 -27.78
C HIS A 2 17.10 0.34 -26.73
N ARG A 3 16.09 -0.51 -26.56
CA ARG A 3 15.11 -0.43 -25.47
C ARG A 3 15.76 -1.13 -24.26
N GLN A 4 16.31 -0.34 -23.34
CA GLN A 4 16.79 -0.87 -22.06
C GLN A 4 15.58 -1.28 -21.23
N THR A 5 15.38 -2.58 -21.09
CA THR A 5 14.46 -3.16 -20.11
C THR A 5 15.12 -3.01 -18.74
N VAL A 6 14.72 -1.99 -17.97
CA VAL A 6 15.07 -1.91 -16.55
C VAL A 6 14.29 -3.02 -15.87
N VAL A 7 14.92 -4.19 -15.72
CA VAL A 7 14.47 -5.21 -14.78
C VAL A 7 14.88 -4.68 -13.42
N SER A 8 13.97 -3.94 -12.76
CA SER A 8 14.13 -3.59 -11.35
C SER A 8 14.13 -4.89 -10.55
N ASN A 9 15.32 -5.41 -10.27
CA ASN A 9 15.52 -6.40 -9.21
C ASN A 9 15.24 -5.69 -7.89
N SER A 10 13.97 -5.52 -7.55
CA SER A 10 13.55 -4.98 -6.26
C SER A 10 13.86 -6.05 -5.23
N THR A 11 14.91 -5.83 -4.43
CA THR A 11 15.16 -6.58 -3.21
C THR A 11 13.85 -6.64 -2.41
N PRO A 12 13.45 -7.80 -1.87
CA PRO A 12 12.23 -7.89 -1.08
C PRO A 12 12.29 -6.90 0.08
N VAL A 13 11.27 -6.05 0.21
CA VAL A 13 11.14 -5.14 1.35
C VAL A 13 10.95 -5.98 2.62
N PRO A 14 11.77 -5.80 3.66
CA PRO A 14 11.59 -6.50 4.93
C PRO A 14 10.20 -6.24 5.51
N ALA A 15 9.55 -7.27 6.07
CA ALA A 15 8.20 -7.14 6.62
C ALA A 15 8.08 -6.05 7.69
N GLN A 16 9.12 -5.91 8.51
CA GLN A 16 9.27 -4.95 9.59
C GLN A 16 9.95 -3.64 9.16
N ALA A 17 10.16 -3.41 7.86
CA ALA A 17 10.73 -2.16 7.39
C ALA A 17 9.84 -1.00 7.86
N PRO A 18 10.42 0.01 8.52
CA PRO A 18 9.64 1.14 9.01
C PRO A 18 9.03 1.89 7.82
N VAL A 19 7.80 2.37 7.98
CA VAL A 19 7.16 3.22 6.96
C VAL A 19 6.82 4.57 7.59
N THR A 20 7.08 5.65 6.87
CA THR A 20 6.80 7.01 7.34
C THR A 20 6.20 7.83 6.21
N TRP A 21 5.10 8.54 6.49
CA TRP A 21 4.53 9.51 5.56
C TRP A 21 5.38 10.79 5.53
N ILE A 22 5.61 11.35 4.34
CA ILE A 22 6.42 12.54 4.13
C ILE A 22 5.59 13.52 3.31
N GLY A 23 4.99 14.47 4.02
CA GLY A 23 4.22 15.55 3.39
C GLY A 23 2.83 15.69 3.99
N GLU A 24 2.00 16.44 3.27
CA GLU A 24 0.64 16.77 3.67
C GLU A 24 -0.33 15.60 3.44
N PRO A 25 -1.50 15.60 4.08
CA PRO A 25 -2.56 14.63 3.81
C PRO A 25 -2.95 14.67 2.33
N PRO A 26 -3.02 13.51 1.64
CA PRO A 26 -3.30 13.50 0.22
C PRO A 26 -4.79 13.78 -0.05
N ALA A 27 -5.08 14.43 -1.18
CA ALA A 27 -6.45 14.68 -1.63
C ALA A 27 -7.11 13.38 -2.13
N ASP A 28 -6.37 12.62 -2.93
CA ASP A 28 -6.81 11.40 -3.60
C ASP A 28 -7.15 10.28 -2.62
N GLU A 29 -8.16 9.49 -2.99
CA GLU A 29 -8.77 8.52 -2.09
C GLU A 29 -7.83 7.38 -1.70
N GLU A 30 -7.17 6.73 -2.66
CA GLU A 30 -6.29 5.60 -2.34
C GLU A 30 -5.06 6.01 -1.52
N PRO A 31 -4.31 7.08 -1.86
CA PRO A 31 -3.26 7.60 -0.99
C PRO A 31 -3.79 8.02 0.38
N ARG A 32 -5.02 8.53 0.48
CA ARG A 32 -5.65 8.89 1.76
C ARG A 32 -5.89 7.67 2.65
N VAL A 33 -6.27 6.53 2.08
CA VAL A 33 -6.38 5.27 2.85
C VAL A 33 -5.02 4.89 3.46
N VAL A 34 -3.95 4.98 2.68
CA VAL A 34 -2.58 4.69 3.16
C VAL A 34 -2.16 5.67 4.26
N TRP A 35 -2.39 6.96 4.04
CA TRP A 35 -2.09 8.01 5.03
C TRP A 35 -2.82 7.76 6.35
N GLN A 36 -4.14 7.57 6.32
CA GLN A 36 -4.94 7.32 7.54
C GLN A 36 -4.50 6.06 8.29
N THR A 37 -4.21 4.96 7.58
CA THR A 37 -3.74 3.74 8.24
C THR A 37 -2.38 3.92 8.90
N LEU A 38 -1.51 4.77 8.34
CA LEU A 38 -0.21 5.05 8.93
C LEU A 38 -0.30 6.04 10.11
N THR A 39 -1.14 7.06 10.01
CA THR A 39 -1.26 8.12 11.04
C THR A 39 -2.20 7.75 12.18
N ASP A 40 -3.37 7.17 11.88
CA ASP A 40 -4.45 7.03 12.85
C ASP A 40 -4.34 5.68 13.58
N GLU A 41 -3.98 4.61 12.86
CA GLU A 41 -3.79 3.27 13.44
C GLU A 41 -2.36 3.05 13.96
N ARG A 42 -1.46 4.02 13.77
CA ARG A 42 -0.04 3.98 14.17
C ARG A 42 0.69 2.72 13.68
N VAL A 43 0.35 2.24 12.48
CA VAL A 43 1.02 1.10 11.86
C VAL A 43 2.40 1.51 11.38
N SER A 44 3.44 0.88 11.93
CA SER A 44 4.84 1.29 11.69
C SER A 44 5.63 0.36 10.77
N GLY A 45 5.10 -0.81 10.40
CA GLY A 45 5.82 -1.82 9.59
C GLY A 45 5.17 -2.09 8.23
N TYR A 46 5.99 -2.31 7.21
CA TYR A 46 5.56 -2.51 5.82
C TYR A 46 4.50 -3.62 5.65
N ALA A 47 4.69 -4.81 6.24
CA ALA A 47 3.74 -5.90 6.09
C ALA A 47 2.38 -5.58 6.74
N ALA A 48 2.41 -5.03 7.95
CA ALA A 48 1.21 -4.60 8.65
C ALA A 48 0.46 -3.49 7.88
N LEU A 49 1.21 -2.56 7.27
CA LEU A 49 0.62 -1.51 6.45
C LEU A 49 -0.06 -2.09 5.20
N VAL A 50 0.61 -3.01 4.49
CA VAL A 50 0.04 -3.70 3.32
C VAL A 50 -1.26 -4.43 3.68
N GLU A 51 -1.26 -5.18 4.78
CA GLU A 51 -2.43 -5.96 5.22
C GLU A 51 -3.60 -5.04 5.56
N ARG A 52 -3.36 -3.97 6.32
CA ARG A 52 -4.41 -3.03 6.74
C ARG A 52 -4.97 -2.22 5.58
N VAL A 53 -4.12 -1.73 4.69
CA VAL A 53 -4.57 -1.02 3.48
C VAL A 53 -5.40 -1.95 2.59
N ALA A 54 -4.95 -3.19 2.38
CA ALA A 54 -5.69 -4.18 1.61
C ALA A 54 -7.07 -4.47 2.22
N GLU A 55 -7.14 -4.68 3.53
CA GLU A 55 -8.41 -4.92 4.24
C GLU A 55 -9.37 -3.74 4.11
N ARG A 56 -8.88 -2.51 4.22
CA ARG A 56 -9.73 -1.30 4.11
C ARG A 56 -10.28 -1.10 2.70
N LEU A 57 -9.45 -1.27 1.68
CA LEU A 57 -9.89 -1.20 0.29
C LEU A 57 -10.91 -2.29 -0.02
N PHE A 58 -10.67 -3.51 0.47
CA PHE A 58 -11.63 -4.60 0.33
C PHE A 58 -12.97 -4.29 1.01
N ARG A 59 -12.96 -3.82 2.26
CA ARG A 59 -14.18 -3.49 3.00
C ARG A 59 -14.97 -2.37 2.32
N ARG A 60 -14.29 -1.31 1.86
CA ARG A 60 -14.89 -0.22 1.10
C ARG A 60 -15.60 -0.74 -0.15
N ASP A 61 -14.91 -1.55 -0.94
CA ASP A 61 -15.45 -2.05 -2.20
C ASP A 61 -16.61 -3.03 -1.96
N LEU A 62 -16.53 -3.85 -0.91
CA LEU A 62 -17.61 -4.74 -0.46
C LEU A 62 -18.86 -3.96 -0.03
N GLU A 63 -18.69 -2.86 0.71
CA GLU A 63 -19.78 -1.96 1.11
C GLU A 63 -20.44 -1.30 -0.12
N SER A 64 -19.65 -0.99 -1.16
CA SER A 64 -20.12 -0.36 -2.39
C SER A 64 -20.88 -1.31 -3.33
N VAL A 65 -20.40 -2.55 -3.50
CA VAL A 65 -20.96 -3.51 -4.48
C VAL A 65 -22.02 -4.46 -3.92
N GLY A 66 -22.20 -4.49 -2.60
CA GLY A 66 -23.05 -5.48 -1.93
C GLY A 66 -22.41 -6.88 -1.92
N ALA A 67 -22.87 -7.75 -1.02
CA ALA A 67 -22.25 -9.01 -0.58
C ALA A 67 -21.99 -10.12 -1.64
N VAL A 68 -21.98 -9.82 -2.94
CA VAL A 68 -21.84 -10.77 -4.06
C VAL A 68 -20.36 -11.07 -4.40
N ALA A 69 -19.40 -10.45 -3.73
CA ALA A 69 -17.97 -10.68 -3.98
C ALA A 69 -17.44 -11.92 -3.23
N ASP A 70 -16.96 -12.92 -3.99
CA ASP A 70 -16.35 -14.15 -3.48
C ASP A 70 -14.99 -13.88 -2.79
N ILE A 71 -15.04 -13.68 -1.47
CA ILE A 71 -13.97 -13.16 -0.59
C ILE A 71 -12.59 -13.80 -0.85
N GLY A 72 -12.56 -15.10 -1.19
CA GLY A 72 -11.31 -15.86 -1.39
C GLY A 72 -10.50 -15.45 -2.62
N PHE A 73 -11.15 -14.99 -3.70
CA PHE A 73 -10.45 -14.53 -4.91
C PHE A 73 -9.96 -13.09 -4.77
N PHE A 74 -10.66 -12.28 -3.97
CA PHE A 74 -10.40 -10.86 -3.83
C PHE A 74 -9.24 -10.54 -2.88
N GLN A 75 -9.08 -11.28 -1.78
CA GLN A 75 -8.05 -10.96 -0.78
C GLN A 75 -6.61 -10.92 -1.35
N PRO A 76 -6.16 -11.89 -2.17
CA PRO A 76 -4.83 -11.82 -2.80
C PRO A 76 -4.69 -10.63 -3.75
N PHE A 77 -5.78 -10.26 -4.44
CA PHE A 77 -5.81 -9.09 -5.33
C PHE A 77 -5.60 -7.80 -4.54
N TYR A 78 -6.31 -7.58 -3.43
CA TYR A 78 -6.14 -6.38 -2.60
C TYR A 78 -4.76 -6.31 -1.94
N LEU A 79 -4.17 -7.45 -1.55
CA LEU A 79 -2.78 -7.48 -1.06
C LEU A 79 -1.78 -7.09 -2.15
N ALA A 80 -1.98 -7.55 -3.39
CA ALA A 80 -1.14 -7.15 -4.52
C ALA A 80 -1.33 -5.65 -4.86
N HIS A 81 -2.58 -5.17 -4.82
CA HIS A 81 -2.92 -3.77 -5.05
C HIS A 81 -2.28 -2.86 -4.01
N ALA A 82 -2.44 -3.17 -2.71
CA ALA A 82 -1.84 -2.41 -1.61
C ALA A 82 -0.30 -2.32 -1.73
N ARG A 83 0.37 -3.42 -2.09
CA ARG A 83 1.83 -3.40 -2.35
C ARG A 83 2.20 -2.48 -3.50
N ARG A 84 1.47 -2.52 -4.61
CA ARG A 84 1.71 -1.64 -5.77
C ARG A 84 1.48 -0.18 -5.43
N LEU A 85 0.40 0.12 -4.72
CA LEU A 85 0.07 1.46 -4.24
C LEU A 85 1.18 2.00 -3.33
N ILE A 86 1.58 1.24 -2.30
CA ILE A 86 2.66 1.68 -1.38
C ILE A 86 3.97 1.86 -2.13
N ALA A 87 4.32 0.97 -3.05
CA ALA A 87 5.54 1.10 -3.87
C ALA A 87 5.50 2.33 -4.80
N ALA A 88 4.32 2.70 -5.33
CA ALA A 88 4.16 3.89 -6.16
C ALA A 88 4.29 5.20 -5.34
N LEU A 89 3.95 5.16 -4.05
CA LEU A 89 4.06 6.29 -3.13
C LEU A 89 5.47 6.40 -2.51
N ASP A 90 6.26 5.33 -2.53
CA ASP A 90 7.61 5.33 -1.97
C ASP A 90 8.53 6.32 -2.69
N GLY A 91 9.25 7.11 -1.90
CA GLY A 91 10.12 8.17 -2.38
C GLY A 91 9.41 9.47 -2.77
N THR A 92 8.07 9.50 -2.81
CA THR A 92 7.29 10.71 -3.13
C THR A 92 6.45 11.20 -1.95
N LEU A 93 5.56 10.34 -1.44
CA LEU A 93 4.61 10.66 -0.36
C LEU A 93 4.85 9.83 0.90
N LEU A 94 5.56 8.70 0.78
CA LEU A 94 6.04 7.92 1.91
C LEU A 94 7.48 7.47 1.69
N ARG A 95 8.15 7.03 2.76
CA ARG A 95 9.40 6.29 2.69
C ARG A 95 9.26 4.95 3.38
N VAL A 96 9.79 3.92 2.74
CA VAL A 96 9.95 2.58 3.33
C VAL A 96 11.42 2.33 3.68
N GLY A 97 11.71 1.88 4.90
CA GLY A 97 13.06 1.63 5.39
C GLY A 97 13.65 2.79 6.19
N ARG A 98 14.94 2.66 6.53
CA ARG A 98 15.59 3.57 7.48
C ARG A 98 15.66 5.00 6.91
N PRO A 99 15.19 6.03 7.63
CA PRO A 99 15.56 7.41 7.32
C PRO A 99 17.07 7.55 7.53
N ALA A 100 17.77 8.04 6.49
CA ALA A 100 19.21 8.32 6.55
C ALA A 100 19.61 9.09 7.81
#